data_AF-A0A920KRQ7-F1
#
_entry.id   AF-A0A920KRQ7-F1
#
_cell.length_a   1.000
_cell.length_b   1.000
_cell.length_c   1.000
_cell.angle_alpha   90.00
_cell.angle_beta   90.00
_cell.angle_gamma   90.00
#
_symmetry.space_group_name_H-M   'P 1'
#
loop_
_entity.id
_entity.type
_entity.pdbx_description
1 polymer ?
#
loop_
_entity_poly.entity_id
_entity_poly.type
_entity_poly.pdbx_seq_one_letter_code
_entity_poly.pdbx_strand_id
1 'polypeptide(L)'
;METHDLPLLVHGEVTDEHCDIFDREKAFIDSALIPLIEQFPALRVVFEHITTAEAVEFVEHAGDKVAATVTAHHLLYNRNDMLVGGIKPHLFCLPVLKRDRHQLALRAAVTSGHTRFFLGTDSAPHAKHEKESSCGCAGCYTALTALELYAEVFDEENALDQLESFASFNGPDFYRLPRNTAEITLNRIEQVVPQQLALGQDEVIPIRAGESVAWTIARQTQ
;
A
#
# COMPACT_ATOMS: atom_id res chain seq x y z
N MET A 1 -14.01 -14.83 -15.05
CA MET A 1 -14.01 -13.89 -13.91
C MET A 1 -15.14 -12.88 -14.08
N GLU A 2 -15.15 -12.13 -15.19
CA GLU A 2 -16.21 -11.16 -15.52
C GLU A 2 -17.64 -11.74 -15.42
N THR A 3 -17.91 -12.88 -16.06
CA THR A 3 -19.23 -13.55 -16.04
C THR A 3 -19.69 -14.03 -14.66
N HIS A 4 -18.76 -14.15 -13.70
CA HIS A 4 -19.03 -14.65 -12.36
C HIS A 4 -18.86 -13.56 -11.29
N ASP A 5 -18.70 -12.30 -11.69
CA ASP A 5 -18.45 -11.16 -10.80
C ASP A 5 -17.28 -11.37 -9.83
N LEU A 6 -16.25 -12.09 -10.28
CA LEU A 6 -15.01 -12.26 -9.52
C LEU A 6 -14.03 -11.13 -9.86
N PRO A 7 -13.58 -10.32 -8.88
CA PRO A 7 -12.60 -9.27 -9.15
C PRO A 7 -11.24 -9.87 -9.52
N LEU A 8 -10.54 -9.21 -10.43
CA LEU A 8 -9.15 -9.48 -10.75
C LEU A 8 -8.25 -8.54 -9.97
N LEU A 9 -7.33 -9.09 -9.19
CA LEU A 9 -6.33 -8.32 -8.44
C LEU A 9 -5.02 -8.40 -9.21
N VAL A 10 -4.41 -7.26 -9.53
CA VAL A 10 -3.21 -7.22 -10.39
C VAL A 10 -2.04 -6.58 -9.66
N HIS A 11 -0.94 -7.33 -9.58
CA HIS A 11 0.38 -6.75 -9.43
C HIS A 11 0.82 -6.21 -10.81
N GLY A 12 0.63 -4.92 -11.03
CA GLY A 12 0.75 -4.32 -12.36
C GLY A 12 2.15 -3.84 -12.69
N GLU A 13 3.10 -4.77 -12.87
CA GLU A 13 4.43 -4.49 -13.44
C GLU A 13 4.71 -5.42 -14.62
N VAL A 14 5.31 -4.88 -15.69
CA VAL A 14 5.94 -5.73 -16.71
C VAL A 14 7.25 -6.30 -16.18
N THR A 15 7.66 -7.46 -16.68
CA THR A 15 8.91 -8.13 -16.26
C THR A 15 10.00 -8.15 -17.33
N ASP A 16 9.82 -7.37 -18.40
CA ASP A 16 10.82 -7.19 -19.45
C ASP A 16 12.15 -6.72 -18.85
N GLU A 17 13.24 -7.41 -19.20
CA GLU A 17 14.59 -7.13 -18.70
C GLU A 17 15.16 -5.80 -19.21
N HIS A 18 14.62 -5.27 -20.31
CA HIS A 18 15.00 -3.97 -20.87
C HIS A 18 14.15 -2.81 -20.30
N CYS A 19 13.08 -3.11 -19.55
CA CYS A 19 12.28 -2.11 -18.87
C CYS A 19 12.86 -1.80 -17.48
N ASP A 20 13.26 -0.54 -17.28
CA ASP A 20 13.76 -0.06 -16.00
C ASP A 20 12.72 -0.27 -14.89
N ILE A 21 13.17 -0.74 -13.72
CA ILE A 21 12.29 -1.09 -12.59
C ILE A 21 11.38 0.07 -12.16
N PHE A 22 11.81 1.33 -12.34
CA PHE A 22 11.01 2.50 -11.99
C PHE A 22 9.89 2.79 -13.01
N ASP A 23 9.97 2.23 -14.23
CA ASP A 23 9.03 2.46 -15.33
C ASP A 23 8.05 1.28 -15.55
N ARG A 24 8.28 0.14 -14.90
CA ARG A 24 7.50 -1.10 -15.10
C ARG A 24 6.01 -0.96 -14.83
N GLU A 25 5.64 -0.21 -13.79
CA GLU A 25 4.23 0.03 -13.44
C GLU A 25 3.51 0.82 -14.54
N LYS A 26 4.14 1.90 -15.03
CA LYS A 26 3.60 2.67 -16.15
C LYS A 26 3.51 1.84 -17.42
N ALA A 27 4.56 1.08 -17.75
CA ALA A 27 4.57 0.23 -18.92
C ALA A 27 3.43 -0.80 -18.87
N PHE A 28 3.14 -1.38 -17.70
CA PHE A 28 2.02 -2.30 -17.52
C PHE A 28 0.66 -1.64 -17.78
N ILE A 29 0.46 -0.40 -17.33
CA ILE A 29 -0.77 0.36 -17.62
C ILE A 29 -0.99 0.44 -19.13
N ASP A 30 0.04 0.90 -19.84
CA ASP A 30 -0.02 1.19 -21.27
C ASP A 30 -0.15 -0.10 -22.12
N SER A 31 0.57 -1.18 -21.76
CA SER A 31 0.65 -2.39 -22.58
C SER A 31 -0.38 -3.46 -22.24
N ALA A 32 -0.91 -3.49 -21.01
CA ALA A 32 -1.73 -4.60 -20.52
C ALA A 32 -3.03 -4.14 -19.87
N LEU A 33 -2.99 -3.20 -18.93
CA LEU A 33 -4.16 -2.85 -18.12
C LEU A 33 -5.25 -2.15 -18.95
N ILE A 34 -4.87 -1.17 -19.78
CA ILE A 34 -5.81 -0.49 -20.69
C ILE A 34 -6.47 -1.50 -21.65
N PRO A 35 -5.72 -2.31 -22.43
CA PRO A 35 -6.33 -3.33 -23.29
C PRO A 35 -7.24 -4.31 -22.56
N LEU A 36 -6.86 -4.72 -21.35
CA LEU A 36 -7.66 -5.65 -20.54
C LEU A 36 -9.03 -5.08 -20.19
N ILE A 37 -9.08 -3.82 -19.76
CA ILE A 37 -10.34 -3.17 -19.36
C ILE A 37 -11.22 -2.87 -20.58
N GLU A 38 -10.62 -2.53 -21.73
CA GLU A 38 -11.35 -2.39 -22.99
C GLU A 38 -11.97 -3.71 -23.46
N GLN A 39 -11.25 -4.82 -23.27
CA GLN A 39 -11.72 -6.15 -23.66
C GLN A 39 -12.79 -6.71 -22.71
N PHE A 40 -12.72 -6.38 -21.42
CA PHE A 40 -13.62 -6.88 -20.38
C PHE A 40 -14.23 -5.72 -19.56
N PRO A 41 -15.11 -4.91 -20.15
CA PRO A 41 -15.60 -3.68 -19.54
C PRO A 41 -16.48 -3.90 -18.30
N ALA A 42 -16.98 -5.13 -18.05
CA ALA A 42 -17.74 -5.46 -16.85
C ALA A 42 -16.88 -6.08 -15.74
N LEU A 43 -15.62 -6.47 -16.04
CA LEU A 43 -14.69 -7.06 -15.07
C LEU A 43 -14.28 -6.02 -14.03
N ARG A 44 -14.49 -6.33 -12.75
CA ARG A 44 -13.92 -5.56 -11.65
C ARG A 44 -12.43 -5.84 -11.54
N VAL A 45 -11.60 -4.81 -11.47
CA VAL A 45 -10.14 -4.88 -11.37
C VAL A 45 -9.67 -4.05 -10.18
N VAL A 46 -8.81 -4.62 -9.34
CA VAL A 46 -8.04 -3.87 -8.33
C VAL A 46 -6.60 -3.82 -8.81
N PHE A 47 -6.11 -2.61 -9.07
CA PHE A 47 -4.70 -2.36 -9.28
C PHE A 47 -4.03 -2.33 -7.90
N GLU A 48 -3.39 -3.42 -7.53
CA GLU A 48 -2.82 -3.56 -6.19
C GLU A 48 -1.63 -2.62 -6.02
N HIS A 49 -1.43 -2.17 -4.77
CA HIS A 49 -0.26 -1.47 -4.25
C HIS A 49 0.37 -0.47 -5.25
N ILE A 50 -0.45 0.44 -5.81
CA ILE A 50 0.01 1.42 -6.81
C ILE A 50 1.11 2.32 -6.24
N THR A 51 2.08 2.69 -7.08
CA THR A 51 3.28 3.41 -6.63
C THR A 51 3.58 4.69 -7.41
N THR A 52 2.82 4.96 -8.48
CA THR A 52 3.06 6.07 -9.41
C THR A 52 1.89 7.06 -9.50
N ALA A 53 2.20 8.34 -9.70
CA ALA A 53 1.21 9.36 -10.10
C ALA A 53 0.43 8.96 -11.37
N GLU A 54 1.07 8.25 -12.30
CA GLU A 54 0.44 7.74 -13.51
C GLU A 54 -0.62 6.66 -13.21
N ALA A 55 -0.39 5.79 -12.23
CA ALA A 55 -1.39 4.84 -11.76
C ALA A 55 -2.55 5.54 -11.02
N VAL A 56 -2.27 6.58 -10.23
CA VAL A 56 -3.30 7.43 -9.62
C VAL A 56 -4.19 8.04 -10.70
N GLU A 57 -3.59 8.74 -11.67
CA GLU A 57 -4.31 9.39 -12.77
C GLU A 57 -5.16 8.38 -13.55
N PHE A 58 -4.61 7.19 -13.82
CA PHE A 58 -5.32 6.11 -14.48
C PHE A 58 -6.58 5.68 -13.71
N VAL A 59 -6.47 5.42 -12.39
CA VAL A 59 -7.58 4.94 -11.56
C VAL A 59 -8.68 6.01 -11.41
N GLU A 60 -8.30 7.28 -11.29
CA GLU A 60 -9.23 8.41 -11.23
C GLU A 60 -10.07 8.54 -12.51
N HIS A 61 -9.44 8.36 -13.68
CA HIS A 61 -10.11 8.49 -14.97
C HIS A 61 -10.78 7.20 -15.49
N ALA A 62 -10.57 6.06 -14.80
CA ALA A 62 -11.20 4.80 -15.17
C ALA A 62 -12.72 4.78 -14.91
N GLY A 63 -13.39 3.66 -15.22
CA GLY A 63 -14.79 3.43 -14.82
C GLY A 63 -14.91 2.83 -13.41
N ASP A 64 -16.14 2.73 -12.88
CA ASP A 64 -16.44 2.21 -11.52
C ASP A 64 -16.08 0.73 -11.29
N LYS A 65 -15.47 0.10 -12.31
CA LYS A 65 -14.96 -1.27 -12.28
C LYS A 65 -13.49 -1.33 -11.91
N VAL A 66 -12.79 -0.20 -11.84
CA VAL A 66 -11.37 -0.14 -11.49
C VAL A 66 -11.22 0.53 -10.13
N ALA A 67 -10.43 -0.07 -9.27
CA ALA A 67 -10.01 0.49 -8.00
C ALA A 67 -8.52 0.21 -7.77
N ALA A 68 -7.96 0.76 -6.71
CA ALA A 68 -6.59 0.48 -6.32
C ALA A 68 -6.42 0.37 -4.81
N THR A 69 -5.48 -0.47 -4.40
CA THR A 69 -4.97 -0.45 -3.03
C THR A 69 -3.71 0.40 -2.94
N VAL A 70 -3.52 1.06 -1.80
CA VAL A 70 -2.31 1.85 -1.54
C VAL A 70 -1.75 1.42 -0.20
N THR A 71 -0.45 1.14 -0.18
CA THR A 71 0.26 0.65 1.03
C THR A 71 0.70 1.80 1.93
N ALA A 72 0.86 1.54 3.22
CA ALA A 72 1.40 2.52 4.17
C ALA A 72 2.85 2.94 3.82
N HIS A 73 3.69 1.99 3.41
CA HIS A 73 5.10 2.28 3.13
C HIS A 73 5.30 3.15 1.88
N HIS A 74 4.44 3.04 0.86
CA HIS A 74 4.45 3.94 -0.30
C HIS A 74 3.90 5.34 -0.02
N LEU A 75 3.12 5.52 1.05
CA LEU A 75 2.67 6.83 1.52
C LEU A 75 3.71 7.53 2.41
N LEU A 76 4.45 6.75 3.20
CA LEU A 76 5.45 7.24 4.15
C LEU A 76 6.81 7.53 3.50
N TYR A 77 7.22 6.73 2.52
CA TYR A 77 8.57 6.75 1.99
C TYR A 77 8.60 6.95 0.47
N ASN A 78 9.72 7.50 0.00
CA ASN A 78 10.12 7.49 -1.40
C ASN A 78 11.51 6.86 -1.53
N ARG A 79 12.01 6.72 -2.76
CA ARG A 79 13.28 6.02 -3.02
C ARG A 79 14.50 6.65 -2.35
N ASN A 80 14.44 7.92 -1.95
CA ASN A 80 15.54 8.54 -1.21
C ASN A 80 15.66 7.90 0.19
N ASP A 81 14.54 7.58 0.83
CA ASP A 81 14.53 6.91 2.13
C ASP A 81 15.22 5.54 2.04
N MET A 82 15.05 4.82 0.93
CA MET A 82 15.72 3.54 0.69
C MET A 82 17.22 3.64 0.36
N LEU A 83 17.67 4.73 -0.28
CA LEU A 83 18.99 4.77 -0.93
C LEU A 83 19.97 5.80 -0.35
N VAL A 84 19.50 6.90 0.24
CA VAL A 84 20.37 7.98 0.74
C VAL A 84 21.00 7.59 2.08
N GLY A 85 22.31 7.83 2.20
CA GLY A 85 23.10 7.49 3.39
C GLY A 85 23.45 6.01 3.53
N GLY A 86 23.06 5.19 2.55
CA GLY A 86 23.24 3.74 2.56
C GLY A 86 21.95 3.04 2.13
N ILE A 87 22.10 1.85 1.52
CA ILE A 87 20.98 1.01 1.13
C ILE A 87 20.25 0.47 2.37
N LYS A 88 18.94 0.67 2.43
CA LYS A 88 18.07 0.17 3.51
C LYS A 88 17.17 -0.95 2.97
N PRO A 89 17.59 -2.23 3.06
CA PRO A 89 16.89 -3.34 2.42
C PRO A 89 15.48 -3.57 2.97
N HIS A 90 15.19 -3.17 4.21
CA HIS A 90 13.86 -3.28 4.81
C HIS A 90 12.80 -2.35 4.19
N LEU A 91 13.23 -1.37 3.38
CA LEU A 91 12.36 -0.53 2.54
C LEU A 91 12.26 -1.02 1.08
N PHE A 92 13.00 -2.07 0.71
CA PHE A 92 12.91 -2.64 -0.63
C PHE A 92 11.69 -3.57 -0.74
N CYS A 93 10.76 -3.21 -1.63
CA CYS A 93 9.54 -3.93 -1.99
C CYS A 93 9.31 -3.86 -3.51
N LEU A 94 8.31 -4.60 -3.99
CA LEU A 94 7.82 -4.51 -5.36
C LEU A 94 6.33 -4.18 -5.34
N PRO A 95 5.86 -3.18 -6.12
CA PRO A 95 6.66 -2.29 -6.96
C PRO A 95 7.60 -1.42 -6.10
N VAL A 96 8.73 -1.00 -6.68
CA VAL A 96 9.77 -0.30 -5.91
C VAL A 96 9.31 1.10 -5.49
N LEU A 97 9.76 1.60 -4.33
CA LEU A 97 9.59 3.02 -3.96
C LEU A 97 10.01 3.94 -5.10
N LYS A 98 9.18 4.94 -5.42
CA LYS A 98 9.38 5.85 -6.56
C LYS A 98 9.91 7.20 -6.10
N ARG A 99 9.96 8.20 -7.01
CA ARG A 99 10.32 9.59 -6.65
C ARG A 99 9.24 10.23 -5.76
N ASP A 100 9.63 11.25 -5.02
CA ASP A 100 8.76 12.09 -4.19
C ASP A 100 7.47 12.54 -4.88
N ARG A 101 7.52 12.94 -6.15
CA ARG A 101 6.31 13.33 -6.91
C ARG A 101 5.21 12.25 -6.91
N HIS A 102 5.60 10.98 -6.95
CA HIS A 102 4.66 9.87 -6.97
C HIS A 102 4.10 9.61 -5.58
N GLN A 103 4.96 9.66 -4.54
CA GLN A 103 4.52 9.59 -3.15
C GLN A 103 3.48 10.67 -2.84
N LEU A 104 3.72 11.92 -3.25
CA LEU A 104 2.77 13.03 -3.05
C LEU A 104 1.45 12.80 -3.78
N ALA A 105 1.48 12.25 -5.00
CA ALA A 105 0.26 11.89 -5.73
C ALA A 105 -0.55 10.80 -5.02
N LEU A 106 0.12 9.78 -4.48
CA LEU A 106 -0.55 8.73 -3.69
C LEU A 106 -1.20 9.29 -2.43
N ARG A 107 -0.48 10.16 -1.70
CA ARG A 107 -1.00 10.83 -0.50
C ARG A 107 -2.24 11.65 -0.85
N ALA A 108 -2.17 12.51 -1.87
CA ALA A 108 -3.30 13.31 -2.32
C ALA A 108 -4.50 12.44 -2.73
N ALA A 109 -4.26 11.31 -3.43
CA ALA A 109 -5.32 10.41 -3.86
C ALA A 109 -6.08 9.80 -2.67
N VAL A 110 -5.37 9.22 -1.70
CA VAL A 110 -6.00 8.53 -0.56
C VAL A 110 -6.68 9.50 0.42
N THR A 111 -6.21 10.75 0.51
CA THR A 111 -6.79 11.77 1.40
C THR A 111 -7.87 12.64 0.74
N SER A 112 -8.13 12.45 -0.56
CA SER A 112 -9.17 13.20 -1.30
C SER A 112 -10.62 12.79 -0.98
N GLY A 113 -10.81 11.63 -0.34
CA GLY A 113 -12.12 10.99 -0.19
C GLY A 113 -12.59 10.20 -1.43
N HIS A 114 -11.73 10.04 -2.44
CA HIS A 114 -12.08 9.27 -3.63
C HIS A 114 -12.29 7.79 -3.31
N THR A 115 -13.48 7.27 -3.64
CA THR A 115 -13.98 5.94 -3.23
C THR A 115 -13.29 4.74 -3.88
N ARG A 116 -12.37 4.97 -4.83
CA ARG A 116 -11.67 3.91 -5.58
C ARG A 116 -10.31 3.56 -5.00
N PHE A 117 -9.86 4.31 -4.01
CA PHE A 117 -8.64 4.01 -3.26
C PHE A 117 -9.03 3.45 -1.89
N PHE A 118 -8.45 2.31 -1.53
CA PHE A 118 -8.68 1.69 -0.23
C PHE A 118 -7.44 1.01 0.32
N LEU A 119 -7.50 0.71 1.62
CA LEU A 119 -6.39 0.11 2.36
C LEU A 119 -6.02 -1.27 1.82
N GLY A 120 -4.76 -1.44 1.43
CA GLY A 120 -4.12 -2.73 1.23
C GLY A 120 -2.67 -2.62 1.70
N THR A 121 -2.31 -3.35 2.75
CA THR A 121 -1.02 -3.13 3.45
C THR A 121 0.19 -3.60 2.66
N ASP A 122 -0.02 -4.61 1.81
CA ASP A 122 1.03 -5.46 1.23
C ASP A 122 2.10 -5.83 2.27
N SER A 123 1.64 -6.19 3.48
CA SER A 123 2.56 -6.58 4.55
C SER A 123 3.19 -7.93 4.19
N ALA A 124 4.45 -7.90 3.78
CA ALA A 124 5.21 -9.05 3.29
C ALA A 124 6.43 -9.30 4.20
N PRO A 125 6.25 -10.02 5.33
CA PRO A 125 7.34 -10.31 6.24
C PRO A 125 8.33 -11.32 5.64
N HIS A 126 9.61 -11.00 5.74
CA HIS A 126 10.72 -11.90 5.45
C HIS A 126 11.63 -12.00 6.67
N ALA A 127 12.30 -13.13 6.82
CA ALA A 127 13.33 -13.27 7.85
C ALA A 127 14.43 -12.22 7.61
N LYS A 128 14.95 -11.64 8.69
CA LYS A 128 15.97 -10.59 8.66
C LYS A 128 17.17 -10.98 7.79
N HIS A 129 17.62 -12.23 7.93
CA HIS A 129 18.78 -12.74 7.18
C HIS A 129 18.51 -12.87 5.67
N GLU A 130 17.25 -13.01 5.22
CA GLU A 130 16.89 -13.00 3.80
C GLU A 130 16.89 -11.59 3.23
N LYS A 131 16.49 -10.59 4.03
CA LYS A 131 16.51 -9.17 3.67
C LYS A 131 17.92 -8.59 3.67
N GLU A 132 18.72 -8.90 4.69
CA GLU A 132 20.10 -8.43 4.88
C GLU A 132 21.10 -9.41 4.23
N SER A 133 20.90 -9.68 2.94
CA SER A 133 21.69 -10.65 2.17
C SER A 133 22.32 -10.01 0.92
N SER A 134 23.07 -10.81 0.15
CA SER A 134 23.59 -10.39 -1.16
C SER A 134 22.49 -10.18 -2.21
N CYS A 135 21.27 -10.68 -1.97
CA CYS A 135 20.10 -10.54 -2.82
C CYS A 135 18.84 -10.43 -1.94
N GLY A 136 18.68 -9.29 -1.28
CA GLY A 136 17.60 -9.05 -0.33
C GLY A 136 16.20 -9.25 -0.93
N CYS A 137 15.36 -10.05 -0.25
CA CYS A 137 13.97 -10.24 -0.66
C CYS A 137 13.19 -8.92 -0.71
N ALA A 138 12.26 -8.78 -1.65
CA ALA A 138 11.34 -7.65 -1.72
C ALA A 138 10.17 -7.85 -0.75
N GLY A 139 9.88 -6.87 0.10
CA GLY A 139 8.74 -6.91 1.02
C GLY A 139 8.97 -6.07 2.27
N CYS A 140 7.90 -5.42 2.74
CA CYS A 140 7.89 -4.58 3.94
C CYS A 140 6.97 -5.19 4.99
N TYR A 141 7.42 -5.39 6.22
CA TYR A 141 6.55 -5.83 7.30
C TYR A 141 5.85 -4.63 7.96
N THR A 142 4.63 -4.34 7.52
CA THR A 142 3.82 -3.19 7.99
C THR A 142 2.69 -3.58 8.93
N ALA A 143 2.26 -4.85 8.96
CA ALA A 143 1.04 -5.26 9.66
C ALA A 143 1.04 -4.99 11.18
N LEU A 144 2.21 -4.85 11.81
CA LEU A 144 2.32 -4.61 13.25
C LEU A 144 1.64 -3.29 13.69
N THR A 145 1.78 -2.24 12.88
CA THR A 145 1.30 -0.88 13.18
C THR A 145 0.60 -0.25 11.97
N ALA A 146 0.00 -1.07 11.10
CA ALA A 146 -0.49 -0.62 9.80
C ALA A 146 -1.49 0.53 9.91
N LEU A 147 -2.49 0.43 10.79
CA LEU A 147 -3.50 1.48 10.94
C LEU A 147 -2.93 2.75 11.56
N GLU A 148 -2.01 2.62 12.50
CA GLU A 148 -1.29 3.74 13.09
C GLU A 148 -0.48 4.50 12.03
N LEU A 149 0.22 3.78 11.15
CA LEU A 149 1.00 4.36 10.05
C LEU A 149 0.11 5.12 9.04
N TYR A 150 -1.07 4.58 8.69
CA TYR A 150 -2.02 5.33 7.85
C TYR A 150 -2.57 6.55 8.60
N ALA A 151 -2.88 6.42 9.90
CA ALA A 151 -3.38 7.54 10.69
C ALA A 151 -2.40 8.71 10.75
N GLU A 152 -1.08 8.45 10.83
CA GLU A 152 -0.06 9.49 10.70
C GLU A 152 -0.17 10.24 9.38
N VAL A 153 -0.22 9.52 8.26
CA VAL A 153 -0.31 10.11 6.92
C VAL A 153 -1.56 10.98 6.79
N PHE A 154 -2.72 10.48 7.24
CA PHE A 154 -3.98 11.24 7.15
C PHE A 154 -4.02 12.42 8.15
N ASP A 155 -3.37 12.34 9.32
CA ASP A 155 -3.21 13.46 10.26
C ASP A 155 -2.30 14.56 9.66
N GLU A 156 -1.18 14.18 9.05
CA GLU A 156 -0.25 15.10 8.37
C GLU A 156 -0.92 15.87 7.22
N GLU A 157 -1.81 15.22 6.47
CA GLU A 157 -2.59 15.84 5.38
C GLU A 157 -3.84 16.59 5.88
N ASN A 158 -4.09 16.64 7.19
CA ASN A 158 -5.31 17.22 7.79
C ASN A 158 -6.61 16.60 7.27
N ALA A 159 -6.61 15.27 7.05
CA ALA A 159 -7.69 14.53 6.40
C ALA A 159 -8.14 13.29 7.20
N LEU A 160 -7.99 13.28 8.54
CA LEU A 160 -8.39 12.15 9.38
C LEU A 160 -9.86 11.71 9.20
N ASP A 161 -10.74 12.63 8.80
CA ASP A 161 -12.14 12.36 8.47
C ASP A 161 -12.31 11.43 7.25
N GLN A 162 -11.28 11.32 6.40
CA GLN A 162 -11.26 10.41 5.25
C GLN A 162 -10.70 9.02 5.56
N LEU A 163 -10.02 8.86 6.71
CA LEU A 163 -9.35 7.60 7.06
C LEU A 163 -10.32 6.42 7.16
N GLU A 164 -11.50 6.64 7.73
CA GLU A 164 -12.51 5.58 7.88
C GLU A 164 -13.01 5.08 6.52
N SER A 165 -13.28 6.00 5.58
CA SER A 165 -13.71 5.63 4.23
C SER A 165 -12.66 4.78 3.53
N PHE A 166 -11.39 5.21 3.58
CA PHE A 166 -10.25 4.50 3.00
C PHE A 166 -10.03 3.11 3.63
N ALA A 167 -10.09 3.01 4.96
CA ALA A 167 -9.76 1.80 5.70
C ALA A 167 -10.91 0.80 5.82
N SER A 168 -12.17 1.27 5.80
CA SER A 168 -13.31 0.48 6.27
C SER A 168 -14.53 0.49 5.32
N PHE A 169 -14.65 1.44 4.39
CA PHE A 169 -15.85 1.55 3.54
C PHE A 169 -15.58 1.20 2.08
N ASN A 170 -14.60 1.88 1.47
CA ASN A 170 -14.31 1.80 0.05
C ASN A 170 -14.00 0.36 -0.42
N GLY A 171 -13.21 -0.37 0.38
CA GLY A 171 -12.88 -1.78 0.12
C GLY A 171 -14.13 -2.68 0.11
N PRO A 172 -14.87 -2.84 1.23
CA PRO A 172 -16.09 -3.63 1.27
C PRO A 172 -17.12 -3.25 0.20
N ASP A 173 -17.29 -1.95 -0.06
CA ASP A 173 -18.20 -1.46 -1.10
C ASP A 173 -17.76 -1.92 -2.50
N PHE A 174 -16.48 -1.78 -2.84
CA PHE A 174 -15.95 -2.27 -4.12
C PHE A 174 -16.08 -3.78 -4.23
N TYR A 175 -15.76 -4.51 -3.16
CA TYR A 175 -15.84 -5.98 -3.10
C TYR A 175 -17.28 -6.52 -3.03
N ARG A 176 -18.27 -5.65 -2.77
CA ARG A 176 -19.69 -6.00 -2.56
C ARG A 176 -19.92 -6.85 -1.32
N LEU A 177 -19.19 -6.53 -0.25
CA LEU A 177 -19.29 -7.17 1.05
C LEU A 177 -19.88 -6.18 2.07
N PRO A 178 -20.57 -6.68 3.11
CA PRO A 178 -21.07 -5.80 4.17
C PRO A 178 -19.90 -5.12 4.89
N ARG A 179 -20.10 -3.85 5.24
CA ARG A 179 -19.18 -3.12 6.13
C ARG A 179 -19.22 -3.73 7.53
N ASN A 180 -18.09 -3.67 8.23
CA ASN A 180 -18.03 -4.06 9.63
C ASN A 180 -18.88 -3.11 10.49
N THR A 181 -19.49 -3.62 11.55
CA THR A 181 -20.27 -2.83 12.53
C THR A 181 -19.54 -2.64 13.85
N ALA A 182 -18.40 -3.32 14.04
CA ALA A 182 -17.55 -3.13 15.20
C ALA A 182 -16.66 -1.91 14.99
N GLU A 183 -16.39 -1.20 16.08
CA GLU A 183 -15.56 -0.01 16.07
C GLU A 183 -14.21 -0.29 16.76
N ILE A 184 -13.20 0.42 16.30
CA ILE A 184 -11.90 0.56 16.97
C ILE A 184 -11.66 2.02 17.28
N THR A 185 -10.81 2.31 18.26
CA THR A 185 -10.42 3.67 18.58
C THR A 185 -8.93 3.82 18.36
N LEU A 186 -8.52 4.81 17.58
CA LEU A 186 -7.13 5.23 17.44
C LEU A 186 -6.91 6.43 18.37
N ASN A 187 -6.00 6.30 19.32
CA ASN A 187 -5.61 7.39 20.20
C ASN A 187 -4.31 8.01 19.68
N ARG A 188 -4.22 9.35 19.71
CA ARG A 188 -3.00 10.09 19.42
C ARG A 188 -2.02 9.99 20.59
N ILE A 189 -1.51 8.79 20.80
CA ILE A 189 -0.55 8.42 21.84
C ILE A 189 0.64 7.82 21.12
N GLU A 190 1.79 8.44 21.31
CA GLU A 190 3.04 7.95 20.76
C GLU A 190 3.42 6.60 21.38
N GLN A 191 3.81 5.65 20.54
CA GLN A 191 4.37 4.36 20.96
C GLN A 191 5.63 4.04 20.15
N VAL A 192 6.59 3.35 20.79
CA VAL A 192 7.82 2.90 20.14
C VAL A 192 7.57 1.54 19.48
N VAL A 193 7.92 1.42 18.21
CA VAL A 193 7.86 0.17 17.47
C VAL A 193 9.05 -0.72 17.88
N PRO A 194 8.84 -2.00 18.21
CA PRO A 194 9.91 -2.92 18.53
C PRO A 194 10.98 -2.98 17.43
N GLN A 195 12.25 -3.11 17.82
CA GLN A 195 13.38 -3.25 16.89
C GLN A 195 13.26 -4.49 15.99
N GLN A 196 12.69 -5.57 16.52
CA GLN A 196 12.50 -6.84 15.83
C GLN A 196 11.42 -7.66 16.52
N LEU A 197 10.84 -8.62 15.81
CA LEU A 197 9.87 -9.58 16.33
C LEU A 197 10.28 -10.99 15.93
N ALA A 198 9.80 -12.00 16.66
CA ALA A 198 9.99 -13.38 16.28
C ALA A 198 9.18 -13.73 15.02
N LEU A 199 9.80 -14.44 14.09
CA LEU A 199 9.18 -15.05 12.91
C LEU A 199 9.53 -16.54 12.90
N GLY A 200 8.76 -17.34 13.63
CA GLY A 200 9.09 -18.75 13.84
C GLY A 200 10.39 -18.89 14.65
N GLN A 201 11.43 -19.45 14.03
CA GLN A 201 12.78 -19.54 14.63
C GLN A 201 13.70 -18.38 14.22
N ASP A 202 13.22 -17.52 13.31
CA ASP A 202 13.93 -16.36 12.79
C ASP A 202 13.39 -15.07 13.42
N GLU A 203 13.88 -13.93 12.91
CA GLU A 203 13.48 -12.58 13.31
C GLU A 203 12.95 -11.82 12.09
N VAL A 204 11.98 -10.93 12.29
CA VAL A 204 11.49 -10.00 11.28
C VAL A 204 11.65 -8.56 11.77
N ILE A 205 12.01 -7.66 10.85
CA ILE A 205 12.16 -6.22 11.12
C ILE A 205 10.91 -5.49 10.63
N PRO A 206 10.10 -4.88 11.51
CA PRO A 206 8.95 -4.10 11.10
C PRO A 206 9.37 -2.76 10.48
N ILE A 207 8.51 -2.18 9.64
CA ILE A 207 8.60 -0.76 9.31
C ILE A 207 8.59 0.07 10.60
N ARG A 208 9.40 1.13 10.64
CA ARG A 208 9.67 1.95 11.83
C ARG A 208 10.36 1.22 12.99
N ALA A 209 11.02 0.08 12.78
CA ALA A 209 11.75 -0.63 13.84
C ALA A 209 12.63 0.31 14.70
N GLY A 210 12.32 0.39 16.01
CA GLY A 210 13.04 1.25 16.96
C GLY A 210 12.67 2.73 16.95
N GLU A 211 11.83 3.17 16.03
CA GLU A 211 11.28 4.52 15.93
C GLU A 211 9.92 4.61 16.62
N SER A 212 9.35 5.81 16.71
CA SER A 212 8.00 6.02 17.21
C SER A 212 6.96 6.09 16.09
N VAL A 213 5.72 5.73 16.45
CA VAL A 213 4.50 6.09 15.72
C VAL A 213 3.58 6.93 16.61
N ALA A 214 2.92 7.94 16.07
CA ALA A 214 2.15 8.96 16.81
C ALA A 214 0.75 8.50 17.23
N TRP A 215 0.27 7.41 16.65
CA TRP A 215 -1.05 6.83 16.92
C TRP A 215 -0.92 5.44 17.55
N THR A 216 -1.93 5.03 18.30
CA THR A 216 -2.02 3.71 18.93
C THR A 216 -3.47 3.23 18.93
N ILE A 217 -3.72 2.00 18.48
CA ILE A 217 -5.04 1.36 18.67
C ILE A 217 -5.31 1.17 20.16
N ALA A 218 -6.42 1.69 20.65
CA ALA A 218 -6.90 1.47 22.00
C ALA A 218 -7.09 -0.03 22.22
N ARG A 219 -6.39 -0.60 23.20
CA ARG A 219 -6.65 -1.98 23.61
C ARG A 219 -8.09 -2.06 24.12
N GLN A 220 -8.93 -2.83 23.45
CA GLN A 220 -10.19 -3.25 24.05
C GLN A 220 -9.83 -4.12 25.25
N THR A 221 -10.03 -3.62 26.47
CA THR A 221 -10.09 -4.48 27.65
C THR A 221 -11.21 -5.48 27.41
N GLN A 222 -10.85 -6.75 27.14
CA GLN A 222 -11.77 -7.87 27.29
C GLN A 222 -12.13 -8.05 28.77
#